data_AF-T2GHU5-F1
#
_entry.id   AF-T2GHU5-F1
#
_cell.length_a   1.000
_cell.length_b   1.000
_cell.length_c   1.000
_cell.angle_alpha   90.00
_cell.angle_beta   90.00
_cell.angle_gamma   90.00
#
_symmetry.space_group_name_H-M   'P 1'
#
loop_
_entity.id
_entity.type
_entity.pdbx_description
1 polymer ?
#
loop_
_entity_poly.entity_id
_entity_poly.type
_entity_poly.pdbx_seq_one_letter_code
_entity_poly.pdbx_strand_id
1 'polypeptide(L)'
;MSGLKFSDIQFERELEARQLAISSIIFSRGRIDGLKGKVLEVMDQIPSDSWKSFPQLKEINSWARKPLNVYFDDSMDSFELQRIADSLKAAEDAGENNLKAVIEIKSKVLKEKRLISQFEKLEAEFKGTEKLIFKWKPSDSQKLASAINMVLDEIKKGNLEEAKYRIKILRERLKDLSEEARKLESQDLMRKKVLSSIKRVADKMGWKEVAEPHLQDENDPSSPIIYELKSYSAGKMRFSLTLERIEVKSPFSSEDGACYEQFDRFSEKLNEYGIMTKFKGEEKRPQKKPILKEKRAKLLPRTHRRNI
;
A
#
# COMPACT_ATOMS: atom_id res chain seq x y z
N MET A 1 83.54 4.03 -41.85
CA MET A 1 82.36 3.26 -41.40
C MET A 1 82.51 2.97 -39.92
N SER A 2 81.89 3.79 -39.08
CA SER A 2 81.93 3.65 -37.62
C SER A 2 80.86 2.62 -37.22
N GLY A 3 81.29 1.37 -37.06
CA GLY A 3 80.44 0.31 -36.51
C GLY A 3 80.42 0.45 -35.00
N LEU A 4 79.31 0.89 -34.44
CA LEU A 4 79.03 0.77 -33.01
C LEU A 4 79.09 -0.72 -32.65
N LYS A 5 80.20 -1.15 -32.03
CA LYS A 5 80.29 -2.47 -31.39
C LYS A 5 79.45 -2.43 -30.13
N PHE A 6 78.22 -2.92 -30.21
CA PHE A 6 77.48 -3.30 -29.01
C PHE A 6 78.29 -4.36 -28.26
N SER A 7 78.41 -4.24 -26.93
CA SER A 7 78.99 -5.32 -26.14
C SER A 7 78.01 -6.49 -26.10
N ASP A 8 78.50 -7.73 -25.97
CA ASP A 8 77.65 -8.93 -25.89
C ASP A 8 76.55 -8.77 -24.81
N ILE A 9 76.88 -8.08 -23.71
CA ILE A 9 75.96 -7.75 -22.61
C ILE A 9 74.81 -6.83 -23.07
N GLN A 10 75.07 -5.87 -23.95
CA GLN A 10 74.02 -4.98 -24.48
C GLN A 10 73.10 -5.72 -25.44
N PHE A 11 73.64 -6.66 -26.22
CA PHE A 11 72.86 -7.49 -27.14
C PHE A 11 71.94 -8.46 -26.38
N GLU A 12 72.45 -9.13 -25.34
CA GLU A 12 71.63 -10.00 -24.47
C GLU A 12 70.51 -9.22 -23.78
N ARG A 13 70.80 -8.03 -23.21
CA ARG A 13 69.78 -7.18 -22.59
C ARG A 13 68.67 -6.76 -23.55
N GLU A 14 69.04 -6.43 -24.78
CA GLU A 14 68.07 -6.06 -25.82
C GLU A 14 67.18 -7.26 -26.20
N LEU A 15 67.77 -8.45 -26.35
CA LEU A 15 67.01 -9.69 -26.60
C LEU A 15 66.01 -10.01 -25.48
N GLU A 16 66.44 -9.91 -24.22
CA GLU A 16 65.57 -10.12 -23.05
C GLU A 16 64.44 -9.09 -23.02
N ALA A 17 64.74 -7.80 -23.23
CA ALA A 17 63.75 -6.73 -23.26
C ALA A 17 62.70 -6.94 -24.36
N ARG A 18 63.13 -7.36 -25.57
CA ARG A 18 62.22 -7.69 -26.68
C ARG A 18 61.32 -8.87 -26.35
N GLN A 19 61.86 -9.95 -25.77
CA GLN A 19 61.07 -11.12 -25.37
C GLN A 19 60.02 -10.79 -24.30
N LEU A 20 60.38 -9.96 -23.32
CA LEU A 20 59.45 -9.46 -22.31
C LEU A 20 58.33 -8.61 -22.93
N ALA A 21 58.67 -7.69 -23.83
CA ALA A 21 57.70 -6.84 -24.50
C ALA A 21 56.73 -7.65 -25.39
N ILE A 22 57.23 -8.62 -26.17
CA ILE A 22 56.40 -9.52 -26.99
C ILE A 22 55.43 -10.33 -26.11
N SER A 23 55.93 -10.89 -25.00
CA SER A 23 55.10 -11.64 -24.06
C SER A 23 53.99 -10.77 -23.46
N SER A 24 54.33 -9.53 -23.09
CA SER A 24 53.37 -8.53 -22.61
C SER A 24 52.31 -8.17 -23.66
N ILE A 25 52.72 -8.00 -24.92
CA ILE A 25 51.82 -7.75 -26.05
C ILE A 25 50.83 -8.90 -26.21
N ILE A 26 51.31 -10.14 -26.32
CA ILE A 26 50.47 -11.35 -26.51
C ILE A 26 49.46 -11.48 -25.37
N PHE A 27 49.93 -11.33 -24.12
CA PHE A 27 49.08 -11.40 -22.94
C PHE A 27 47.99 -10.31 -22.94
N SER A 28 48.37 -9.06 -23.24
CA SER A 28 47.45 -7.93 -23.26
C SER A 28 46.39 -8.09 -24.35
N ARG A 29 46.74 -8.61 -25.54
CA ARG A 29 45.76 -8.91 -26.60
C ARG A 29 44.70 -9.89 -26.12
N GLY A 30 45.11 -11.02 -25.54
CA GLY A 30 44.19 -12.02 -25.01
C GLY A 30 43.26 -11.46 -23.93
N ARG A 31 43.79 -10.60 -23.04
CA ARG A 31 42.98 -9.93 -22.01
C ARG A 31 41.97 -8.95 -22.60
N ILE A 32 42.37 -8.14 -23.57
CA ILE A 32 41.46 -7.18 -24.21
C ILE A 32 40.34 -7.92 -24.94
N ASP A 33 40.64 -8.97 -25.71
CA ASP A 33 39.60 -9.75 -26.38
C ASP A 33 38.64 -10.42 -25.38
N GLY A 34 39.17 -10.93 -24.26
CA GLY A 34 38.35 -11.41 -23.16
C GLY A 34 37.46 -10.33 -22.53
N LEU A 35 37.97 -9.09 -22.36
CA LEU A 35 37.20 -7.95 -21.86
C LEU A 35 36.10 -7.54 -22.84
N LYS A 36 36.39 -7.49 -24.15
CA LYS A 36 35.40 -7.22 -25.20
C LYS A 36 34.26 -8.23 -25.16
N GLY A 37 34.57 -9.52 -25.05
CA GLY A 37 33.58 -10.59 -24.93
C GLY A 37 32.66 -10.38 -23.72
N LYS A 38 33.25 -10.15 -22.54
CA LYS A 38 32.49 -9.87 -21.30
C LYS A 38 31.63 -8.62 -21.39
N VAL A 39 32.15 -7.54 -21.98
CA VAL A 39 31.39 -6.30 -22.17
C VAL A 39 30.15 -6.58 -23.02
N LEU A 40 30.31 -7.24 -24.18
CA LEU A 40 29.18 -7.58 -25.06
C LEU A 40 28.16 -8.48 -24.35
N GLU A 41 28.63 -9.50 -23.63
CA GLU A 41 27.76 -10.41 -22.85
C GLU A 41 26.91 -9.66 -21.82
N VAL A 42 27.50 -8.72 -21.07
CA VAL A 42 26.75 -7.93 -20.09
C VAL A 42 25.80 -6.95 -20.78
N MET A 43 26.21 -6.37 -21.91
CA MET A 43 25.38 -5.44 -22.69
C MET A 43 24.13 -6.13 -23.29
N ASP A 44 24.23 -7.38 -23.73
CA ASP A 44 23.10 -8.15 -24.26
C ASP A 44 22.01 -8.40 -23.19
N GLN A 45 22.37 -8.32 -21.91
CA GLN A 45 21.44 -8.45 -20.80
C GLN A 45 20.73 -7.12 -20.42
N ILE A 46 21.11 -6.01 -21.05
CA ILE A 46 20.48 -4.70 -20.87
C ILE A 46 19.37 -4.54 -21.91
N PRO A 47 18.09 -4.39 -21.51
CA PRO A 47 16.98 -4.16 -22.44
C PRO A 47 17.27 -3.01 -23.40
N SER A 48 16.99 -3.20 -24.69
CA SER A 48 17.22 -2.23 -25.77
C SER A 48 16.61 -0.86 -25.48
N ASP A 49 15.46 -0.84 -24.82
CA ASP A 49 14.69 0.36 -24.54
C ASP A 49 15.44 1.29 -23.56
N SER A 50 16.26 0.70 -22.68
CA SER A 50 17.08 1.42 -21.71
C SER A 50 18.31 2.09 -22.34
N TRP A 51 18.70 1.73 -23.56
CA TRP A 51 19.89 2.30 -24.20
C TRP A 51 19.77 3.81 -24.47
N LYS A 52 18.54 4.32 -24.61
CA LYS A 52 18.29 5.76 -24.78
C LYS A 52 18.72 6.57 -23.56
N SER A 53 18.62 5.98 -22.36
CA SER A 53 18.97 6.64 -21.10
C SER A 53 20.47 6.61 -20.80
N PHE A 54 21.27 5.83 -21.55
CA PHE A 54 22.70 5.67 -21.32
C PHE A 54 23.50 5.81 -22.64
N PRO A 55 23.72 7.04 -23.14
CA PRO A 55 24.42 7.29 -24.41
C PRO A 55 25.80 6.63 -24.50
N GLN A 56 26.53 6.56 -23.38
CA GLN A 56 27.83 5.90 -23.23
C GLN A 56 27.85 4.42 -23.65
N LEU A 57 26.71 3.72 -23.62
CA LEU A 57 26.62 2.35 -24.12
C LEU A 57 26.97 2.25 -25.61
N LYS A 58 26.69 3.29 -26.41
CA LYS A 58 27.05 3.29 -27.84
C LYS A 58 28.57 3.32 -28.03
N GLU A 59 29.27 4.16 -27.27
CA GLU A 59 30.73 4.27 -27.33
C GLU A 59 31.40 2.98 -26.85
N ILE A 60 30.91 2.41 -25.75
CA ILE A 60 31.40 1.14 -25.20
C ILE A 60 31.17 -0.01 -26.19
N ASN A 61 29.99 -0.09 -26.83
CA ASN A 61 29.70 -1.09 -27.86
C ASN A 61 30.63 -0.94 -29.07
N SER A 62 30.89 0.31 -29.50
CA SER A 62 31.81 0.60 -30.59
C SER A 62 33.24 0.16 -30.25
N TRP A 63 33.70 0.43 -29.03
CA TRP A 63 35.01 -0.05 -28.54
C TRP A 63 35.07 -1.58 -28.52
N ALA A 64 34.03 -2.24 -28.01
CA ALA A 64 33.97 -3.69 -27.87
C ALA A 64 33.98 -4.43 -29.22
N ARG A 65 33.37 -3.81 -30.26
CA ARG A 65 33.32 -4.37 -31.62
C ARG A 65 34.51 -3.98 -32.49
N LYS A 66 35.31 -3.00 -32.09
CA LYS A 66 36.47 -2.56 -32.88
C LYS A 66 37.54 -3.66 -32.89
N PRO A 67 38.06 -4.07 -34.07
CA PRO A 67 39.13 -5.04 -34.13
C PRO A 67 40.41 -4.50 -33.48
N LEU A 68 41.15 -5.38 -32.81
CA LEU A 68 42.43 -5.03 -32.20
C LEU A 68 43.55 -5.11 -33.25
N ASN A 69 43.67 -4.07 -34.06
CA ASN A 69 44.69 -3.98 -35.11
C ASN A 69 46.03 -3.57 -34.51
N VAL A 70 46.77 -4.55 -33.99
CA VAL A 70 48.15 -4.38 -33.54
C VAL A 70 49.04 -5.26 -34.38
N TYR A 71 49.97 -4.61 -35.10
CA TYR A 71 51.01 -5.24 -35.89
C TYR A 71 52.35 -5.03 -35.17
N PHE A 72 53.11 -6.10 -35.02
CA PHE A 72 54.50 -6.07 -34.61
C PHE A 72 55.24 -7.20 -35.33
N ASP A 73 56.54 -7.02 -35.55
CA ASP A 73 57.39 -7.96 -36.28
C ASP A 73 58.75 -8.18 -35.60
N ASP A 74 59.48 -9.17 -36.09
CA ASP A 74 60.78 -9.59 -35.54
C ASP A 74 61.93 -8.60 -35.86
N SER A 75 61.67 -7.51 -36.59
CA SER A 75 62.63 -6.45 -36.89
C SER A 75 62.52 -5.24 -35.94
N MET A 76 61.42 -5.13 -35.18
CA MET A 76 61.21 -4.06 -34.20
C MET A 76 62.14 -4.18 -32.98
N ASP A 77 62.66 -3.05 -32.52
CA ASP A 77 63.48 -2.98 -31.30
C ASP A 77 62.64 -3.03 -30.01
N SER A 78 63.30 -3.15 -28.86
CA SER A 78 62.65 -3.22 -27.55
C SER A 78 61.82 -1.98 -27.23
N PHE A 79 62.24 -0.80 -27.70
CA PHE A 79 61.54 0.46 -27.45
C PHE A 79 60.23 0.54 -28.24
N GLU A 80 60.25 0.16 -29.52
CA GLU A 80 59.06 0.09 -30.36
C GLU A 80 58.04 -0.92 -29.82
N LEU A 81 58.51 -2.12 -29.43
CA LEU A 81 57.67 -3.14 -28.82
C LEU A 81 57.10 -2.69 -27.48
N GLN A 82 57.89 -2.01 -26.65
CA GLN A 82 57.41 -1.48 -25.38
C GLN A 82 56.32 -0.42 -25.59
N ARG A 83 56.46 0.45 -26.58
CA ARG A 83 55.42 1.45 -26.91
C ARG A 83 54.09 0.78 -27.32
N ILE A 84 54.16 -0.35 -28.05
CA ILE A 84 52.98 -1.15 -28.38
C ILE A 84 52.39 -1.78 -27.11
N ALA A 85 53.23 -2.35 -26.25
CA ALA A 85 52.79 -2.93 -24.98
C ALA A 85 52.08 -1.88 -24.09
N ASP A 86 52.62 -0.67 -23.99
CA ASP A 86 52.03 0.43 -23.23
C ASP A 86 50.68 0.87 -23.82
N SER A 87 50.57 0.94 -25.16
CA SER A 87 49.31 1.24 -25.84
C SER A 87 48.24 0.17 -25.59
N LEU A 88 48.64 -1.10 -25.59
CA LEU A 88 47.75 -2.22 -25.25
C LEU A 88 47.33 -2.16 -23.78
N LYS A 89 48.24 -1.81 -22.87
CA LYS A 89 47.92 -1.64 -21.46
C LYS A 89 46.87 -0.55 -21.25
N ALA A 90 47.00 0.59 -21.92
CA ALA A 90 45.98 1.64 -21.88
C ALA A 90 44.61 1.17 -22.43
N ALA A 91 44.61 0.35 -23.49
CA ALA A 91 43.39 -0.23 -24.05
C ALA A 91 42.74 -1.26 -23.10
N GLU A 92 43.56 -2.03 -22.36
CA GLU A 92 43.11 -2.94 -21.31
C GLU A 92 42.43 -2.17 -20.17
N ASP A 93 43.07 -1.12 -19.66
CA ASP A 93 42.53 -0.29 -18.57
C ASP A 93 41.21 0.38 -19.00
N ALA A 94 41.11 0.84 -20.24
CA ALA A 94 39.87 1.33 -20.82
C ALA A 94 38.78 0.23 -20.87
N GLY A 95 39.16 -1.00 -21.22
CA GLY A 95 38.27 -2.16 -21.22
C GLY A 95 37.75 -2.53 -19.83
N GLU A 96 38.61 -2.47 -18.80
CA GLU A 96 38.20 -2.69 -17.42
C GLU A 96 37.21 -1.61 -16.93
N ASN A 97 37.48 -0.34 -17.27
CA ASN A 97 36.59 0.77 -16.94
C ASN A 97 35.25 0.66 -17.66
N ASN A 98 35.26 0.29 -18.94
CA ASN A 98 34.05 0.04 -19.72
C ASN A 98 33.22 -1.11 -19.11
N LEU A 99 33.86 -2.21 -18.73
CA LEU A 99 33.17 -3.33 -18.09
C LEU A 99 32.52 -2.91 -16.76
N LYS A 100 33.24 -2.17 -15.91
CA LYS A 100 32.69 -1.62 -14.66
C LYS A 100 31.47 -0.73 -14.93
N ALA A 101 31.56 0.17 -15.90
CA ALA A 101 30.47 1.07 -16.27
C ALA A 101 29.23 0.30 -16.76
N VAL A 102 29.39 -0.69 -17.64
CA VAL A 102 28.26 -1.51 -18.13
C VAL A 102 27.61 -2.30 -16.99
N ILE A 103 28.40 -2.87 -16.07
CA ILE A 103 27.88 -3.57 -14.90
C ILE A 103 27.06 -2.63 -14.01
N GLU A 104 27.53 -1.39 -13.79
CA GLU A 104 26.81 -0.40 -13.00
C GLU A 104 25.48 0.01 -13.67
N ILE A 105 25.50 0.25 -14.99
CA ILE A 105 24.30 0.57 -15.78
C ILE A 105 23.29 -0.57 -15.69
N LYS A 106 23.73 -1.81 -15.91
CA LYS A 106 22.87 -3.00 -15.79
C LYS A 106 22.23 -3.07 -14.41
N SER A 107 23.00 -2.84 -13.35
CA SER A 107 22.49 -2.82 -11.97
C SER A 107 21.41 -1.74 -11.78
N LYS A 108 21.63 -0.52 -12.29
CA LYS A 108 20.64 0.57 -12.22
C LYS A 108 19.35 0.21 -12.96
N VAL A 109 19.44 -0.31 -14.18
CA VAL A 109 18.28 -0.70 -15.00
C VAL A 109 17.46 -1.80 -14.32
N LEU A 110 18.13 -2.80 -13.75
CA LEU A 110 17.44 -3.89 -13.03
C LEU A 110 16.73 -3.38 -11.76
N LYS A 111 17.36 -2.46 -11.02
CA LYS A 111 16.74 -1.83 -9.85
C LYS A 111 15.52 -1.00 -10.24
N GLU A 112 15.62 -0.19 -11.28
CA GLU A 112 14.52 0.62 -11.80
C GLU A 112 13.34 -0.26 -12.25
N LYS A 113 13.59 -1.29 -13.06
CA LYS A 113 12.55 -2.23 -13.50
C LYS A 113 11.85 -2.92 -12.33
N ARG A 114 12.61 -3.33 -11.32
CA ARG A 114 12.05 -3.92 -10.10
C ARG A 114 11.16 -2.93 -9.34
N LEU A 115 11.57 -1.66 -9.26
CA LEU A 115 10.78 -0.61 -8.61
C LEU A 115 9.51 -0.27 -9.38
N ILE A 116 9.56 -0.20 -10.71
CA ILE A 116 8.37 -0.03 -11.55
C ILE A 116 7.37 -1.15 -11.28
N SER A 117 7.82 -2.41 -11.27
CA SER A 117 6.93 -3.53 -10.95
C SER A 117 6.34 -3.46 -9.52
N GLN A 118 7.11 -2.97 -8.55
CA GLN A 118 6.60 -2.76 -7.19
C GLN A 118 5.58 -1.62 -7.11
N PHE A 119 5.79 -0.57 -7.88
CA PHE A 119 4.91 0.58 -8.02
C PHE A 119 3.58 0.16 -8.68
N GLU A 120 3.62 -0.56 -9.80
CA GLU A 120 2.43 -1.07 -10.50
C GLU A 120 1.55 -1.94 -9.58
N LYS A 121 2.18 -2.78 -8.74
CA LYS A 121 1.45 -3.57 -7.73
C LYS A 121 0.75 -2.69 -6.70
N LEU A 122 1.46 -1.68 -6.17
CA LEU A 122 0.88 -0.72 -5.22
C LEU A 122 -0.28 0.06 -5.85
N GLU A 123 -0.13 0.50 -7.09
CA GLU A 123 -1.18 1.22 -7.83
C GLU A 123 -2.41 0.33 -8.05
N ALA A 124 -2.21 -0.94 -8.43
CA ALA A 124 -3.29 -1.90 -8.60
C ALA A 124 -4.02 -2.20 -7.28
N GLU A 125 -3.27 -2.39 -6.18
CA GLU A 125 -3.83 -2.56 -4.83
C GLU A 125 -4.66 -1.34 -4.41
N PHE A 126 -4.16 -0.12 -4.69
CA PHE A 126 -4.88 1.12 -4.40
C PHE A 126 -6.17 1.20 -5.22
N LYS A 127 -6.12 1.04 -6.55
CA LYS A 127 -7.31 1.06 -7.41
C LYS A 127 -8.37 0.03 -6.98
N GLY A 128 -7.95 -1.14 -6.53
CA GLY A 128 -8.86 -2.18 -6.03
C GLY A 128 -9.59 -1.81 -4.74
N THR A 129 -9.04 -0.89 -3.94
CA THR A 129 -9.60 -0.48 -2.63
C THR A 129 -10.06 0.98 -2.59
N GLU A 130 -9.77 1.75 -3.64
CA GLU A 130 -9.97 3.19 -3.73
C GLU A 130 -11.41 3.60 -3.40
N LYS A 131 -12.42 2.97 -4.02
CA LYS A 131 -13.83 3.31 -3.78
C LYS A 131 -14.24 3.13 -2.32
N LEU A 132 -13.73 2.07 -1.68
CA LEU A 132 -14.03 1.77 -0.29
C LEU A 132 -13.37 2.79 0.64
N ILE A 133 -12.09 3.09 0.41
CA ILE A 133 -11.36 4.09 1.20
C ILE A 133 -11.96 5.49 0.96
N PHE A 134 -12.34 5.82 -0.27
CA PHE A 134 -12.94 7.11 -0.62
C PHE A 134 -14.29 7.33 0.08
N LYS A 135 -15.13 6.29 0.15
CA LYS A 135 -16.40 6.34 0.90
C LYS A 135 -16.18 6.74 2.36
N TRP A 136 -15.23 6.08 3.04
CA TRP A 136 -15.06 6.22 4.49
C TRP A 136 -14.07 7.31 4.90
N LYS A 137 -13.08 7.59 4.05
CA LYS A 137 -11.94 8.48 4.32
C LYS A 137 -11.53 9.22 3.03
N PRO A 138 -12.37 10.13 2.52
CA PRO A 138 -12.14 10.80 1.23
C PRO A 138 -10.83 11.60 1.20
N SER A 139 -10.49 12.29 2.29
CA SER A 139 -9.24 13.07 2.38
C SER A 139 -7.99 12.16 2.30
N ASP A 140 -8.01 11.00 2.95
CA ASP A 140 -6.88 10.07 2.94
C ASP A 140 -6.73 9.37 1.58
N SER A 141 -7.86 9.03 0.93
CA SER A 141 -7.87 8.50 -0.44
C SER A 141 -7.21 9.47 -1.42
N GLN A 142 -7.55 10.76 -1.37
CA GLN A 142 -6.94 11.79 -2.21
C GLN A 142 -5.44 11.97 -1.92
N LYS A 143 -5.04 11.97 -0.64
CA LYS A 143 -3.63 12.05 -0.24
C LYS A 143 -2.83 10.85 -0.75
N LEU A 144 -3.38 9.64 -0.67
CA LEU A 144 -2.75 8.43 -1.22
C LEU A 144 -2.59 8.53 -2.74
N ALA A 145 -3.64 8.93 -3.47
CA ALA A 145 -3.58 9.08 -4.92
C ALA A 145 -2.48 10.06 -5.36
N SER A 146 -2.41 11.23 -4.69
CA SER A 146 -1.37 12.23 -4.94
C SER A 146 0.04 11.68 -4.64
N ALA A 147 0.21 10.99 -3.52
CA ALA A 147 1.51 10.43 -3.14
C ALA A 147 1.97 9.29 -4.07
N ILE A 148 1.04 8.46 -4.58
CA ILE A 148 1.33 7.44 -5.59
C ILE A 148 1.84 8.11 -6.87
N ASN A 149 1.19 9.18 -7.35
CA ASN A 149 1.66 9.90 -8.54
C ASN A 149 3.08 10.47 -8.36
N MET A 150 3.42 10.99 -7.17
CA MET A 150 4.76 11.50 -6.88
C MET A 150 5.84 10.40 -6.97
N VAL A 151 5.54 9.16 -6.59
CA VAL A 151 6.50 8.04 -6.69
C VAL A 151 6.89 7.78 -8.13
N LEU A 152 5.93 7.83 -9.07
CA LEU A 152 6.23 7.64 -10.48
C LEU A 152 7.20 8.70 -11.01
N ASP A 153 7.02 9.95 -10.58
CA ASP A 153 7.91 11.04 -10.94
C ASP A 153 9.32 10.87 -10.35
N GLU A 154 9.45 10.38 -9.13
CA GLU A 154 10.75 10.05 -8.52
C GLU A 154 11.48 8.93 -9.28
N ILE A 155 10.75 7.89 -9.72
CA ILE A 155 11.31 6.82 -10.56
C ILE A 155 11.84 7.40 -11.87
N LYS A 156 11.04 8.24 -12.55
CA LYS A 156 11.43 8.89 -13.81
C LYS A 156 12.63 9.83 -13.67
N LYS A 157 12.79 10.47 -12.52
CA LYS A 157 13.94 11.33 -12.21
C LYS A 157 15.21 10.55 -11.83
N GLY A 158 15.12 9.22 -11.67
CA GLY A 158 16.23 8.36 -11.27
C GLY A 158 16.50 8.33 -9.76
N ASN A 159 15.60 8.88 -8.93
CA ASN A 159 15.71 8.89 -7.47
C ASN A 159 15.25 7.55 -6.87
N LEU A 160 15.93 6.46 -7.24
CA LEU A 160 15.46 5.09 -7.01
C LEU A 160 15.35 4.72 -5.52
N GLU A 161 16.28 5.17 -4.67
CA GLU A 161 16.23 4.84 -3.24
C GLU A 161 15.09 5.58 -2.52
N GLU A 162 14.83 6.84 -2.88
CA GLU A 162 13.70 7.61 -2.35
C GLU A 162 12.37 7.01 -2.81
N ALA A 163 12.26 6.66 -4.09
CA ALA A 163 11.09 5.97 -4.63
C ALA A 163 10.81 4.65 -3.89
N LYS A 164 11.86 3.85 -3.64
CA LYS A 164 11.76 2.59 -2.89
C LYS A 164 11.24 2.79 -1.47
N TYR A 165 11.77 3.80 -0.76
CA TYR A 165 11.34 4.14 0.58
C TYR A 165 9.86 4.56 0.61
N ARG A 166 9.45 5.42 -0.33
CA ARG A 166 8.07 5.88 -0.46
C ARG A 166 7.09 4.76 -0.80
N ILE A 167 7.45 3.85 -1.70
CA ILE A 167 6.63 2.67 -2.02
C ILE A 167 6.36 1.85 -0.75
N LYS A 168 7.38 1.66 0.10
CA LYS A 168 7.23 0.91 1.35
C LYS A 168 6.23 1.60 2.29
N ILE A 169 6.40 2.89 2.55
CA ILE A 169 5.51 3.67 3.42
C ILE A 169 4.08 3.65 2.90
N LEU A 170 3.90 3.88 1.59
CA LEU A 170 2.57 3.93 0.99
C LEU A 170 1.87 2.58 1.04
N ARG A 171 2.60 1.47 0.91
CA ARG A 171 2.02 0.13 1.04
C ARG A 171 1.55 -0.14 2.46
N GLU A 172 2.33 0.22 3.48
CA GLU A 172 1.92 0.10 4.89
C GLU A 172 0.68 0.95 5.16
N ARG A 173 0.71 2.22 4.75
CA ARG A 173 -0.43 3.13 4.91
C ARG A 173 -1.69 2.67 4.17
N LEU A 174 -1.55 2.13 2.96
CA LEU A 174 -2.66 1.59 2.19
C LEU A 174 -3.29 0.41 2.91
N LYS A 175 -2.47 -0.49 3.46
CA LYS A 175 -2.95 -1.64 4.22
C LYS A 175 -3.78 -1.17 5.41
N ASP A 176 -3.25 -0.29 6.25
CA ASP A 176 -3.93 0.22 7.44
C ASP A 176 -5.27 0.88 7.09
N LEU A 177 -5.26 1.79 6.11
CA LEU A 177 -6.49 2.47 5.66
C LEU A 177 -7.50 1.49 5.06
N SER A 178 -7.04 0.46 4.34
CA SER A 178 -7.93 -0.55 3.78
C SER A 178 -8.59 -1.41 4.87
N GLU A 179 -7.85 -1.76 5.93
CA GLU A 179 -8.37 -2.52 7.07
C GLU A 179 -9.38 -1.70 7.86
N GLU A 180 -9.08 -0.44 8.14
CA GLU A 180 -9.99 0.49 8.79
C GLU A 180 -11.28 0.69 7.97
N ALA A 181 -11.17 0.92 6.66
CA ALA A 181 -12.33 1.11 5.80
C ALA A 181 -13.19 -0.16 5.69
N ARG A 182 -12.58 -1.34 5.66
CA ARG A 182 -13.31 -2.63 5.71
C ARG A 182 -14.04 -2.82 7.05
N LYS A 183 -13.42 -2.42 8.16
CA LYS A 183 -14.06 -2.47 9.47
C LYS A 183 -15.30 -1.57 9.51
N LEU A 184 -15.19 -0.34 9.03
CA LEU A 184 -16.31 0.60 8.93
C LEU A 184 -17.42 0.08 8.01
N GLU A 185 -17.08 -0.52 6.87
CA GLU A 185 -18.05 -1.14 5.96
C GLU A 185 -18.80 -2.30 6.63
N SER A 186 -18.07 -3.16 7.35
CA SER A 186 -18.68 -4.26 8.11
C SER A 186 -19.64 -3.74 9.19
N GLN A 187 -19.26 -2.69 9.91
CA GLN A 187 -20.13 -2.02 10.88
C GLN A 187 -21.36 -1.41 10.22
N ASP A 188 -21.23 -0.79 9.05
CA ASP A 188 -22.36 -0.24 8.28
C ASP A 188 -23.32 -1.32 7.79
N LEU A 189 -22.80 -2.46 7.31
CA LEU A 189 -23.62 -3.61 6.94
C LEU A 189 -24.39 -4.16 8.15
N MET A 190 -23.74 -4.25 9.32
CA MET A 190 -24.39 -4.65 10.56
C MET A 190 -25.46 -3.64 10.98
N ARG A 191 -25.15 -2.34 10.90
CA ARG A 191 -26.09 -1.25 11.18
C ARG A 191 -27.34 -1.32 10.29
N LYS A 192 -27.18 -1.58 8.99
CA LYS A 192 -28.28 -1.78 8.04
C LYS A 192 -29.10 -3.03 8.36
N LYS A 193 -28.45 -4.13 8.75
CA LYS A 193 -29.14 -5.33 9.25
C LYS A 193 -29.98 -5.01 10.48
N VAL A 194 -29.42 -4.28 11.45
CA VAL A 194 -30.14 -3.83 12.64
C VAL A 194 -31.36 -3.00 12.29
N LEU A 195 -31.22 -2.02 11.40
CA LEU A 195 -32.34 -1.22 10.88
C LEU A 195 -33.44 -2.12 10.30
N SER A 196 -33.07 -3.08 9.45
CA SER A 196 -34.05 -3.98 8.83
C SER A 196 -34.83 -4.82 9.84
N SER A 197 -34.17 -5.28 10.91
CA SER A 197 -34.83 -6.01 11.99
C SER A 197 -35.70 -5.11 12.85
N ILE A 198 -35.25 -3.89 13.15
CA ILE A 198 -36.06 -2.89 13.85
C ILE A 198 -37.34 -2.62 13.07
N LYS A 199 -37.27 -2.44 11.75
CA LYS A 199 -38.45 -2.27 10.88
C LYS A 199 -39.43 -3.44 11.02
N ARG A 200 -38.94 -4.68 10.91
CA ARG A 200 -39.78 -5.89 11.03
C ARG A 200 -40.41 -6.06 12.40
N VAL A 201 -39.65 -5.79 13.47
CA VAL A 201 -40.15 -5.91 14.84
C VAL A 201 -41.17 -4.80 15.13
N ALA A 202 -40.90 -3.57 14.69
CA ALA A 202 -41.81 -2.44 14.82
C ALA A 202 -43.16 -2.73 14.15
N ASP A 203 -43.13 -3.26 12.92
CA ASP A 203 -44.33 -3.69 12.19
C ASP A 203 -45.10 -4.80 12.93
N LYS A 204 -44.40 -5.85 13.41
CA LYS A 204 -44.99 -6.90 14.27
C LYS A 204 -45.58 -6.37 15.58
N MET A 205 -45.12 -5.22 16.07
CA MET A 205 -45.64 -4.55 17.28
C MET A 205 -46.73 -3.52 16.96
N GLY A 206 -47.09 -3.35 15.68
CA GLY A 206 -48.09 -2.39 15.23
C GLY A 206 -47.61 -0.93 15.29
N TRP A 207 -46.29 -0.70 15.33
CA TRP A 207 -45.70 0.64 15.30
C TRP A 207 -45.62 1.12 13.85
N LYS A 208 -46.02 2.36 13.61
CA LYS A 208 -46.06 2.94 12.26
C LYS A 208 -44.81 3.75 11.96
N GLU A 209 -44.23 3.53 10.79
CA GLU A 209 -43.14 4.36 10.25
C GLU A 209 -43.66 5.79 10.02
N VAL A 210 -42.91 6.78 10.52
CA VAL A 210 -43.26 8.20 10.38
C VAL A 210 -42.57 8.81 9.17
N ALA A 211 -41.33 8.40 8.92
CA ALA A 211 -40.50 8.84 7.82
C ALA A 211 -39.52 7.73 7.44
N GLU A 212 -39.10 7.73 6.16
CA GLU A 212 -38.07 6.80 5.69
C GLU A 212 -36.73 7.03 6.42
N PRO A 213 -35.95 5.97 6.68
CA PRO A 213 -34.67 6.11 7.34
C PRO A 213 -33.69 6.88 6.45
N HIS A 214 -33.02 7.86 7.03
CA HIS A 214 -32.03 8.69 6.35
C HIS A 214 -30.80 8.86 7.24
N LEU A 215 -29.66 9.19 6.61
CA LEU A 215 -28.47 9.57 7.36
C LEU A 215 -28.69 10.95 7.99
N GLN A 216 -28.18 11.14 9.21
CA GLN A 216 -28.23 12.44 9.86
C GLN A 216 -27.44 13.50 9.08
N ASP A 217 -26.33 13.10 8.46
CA ASP A 217 -25.59 13.88 7.48
C ASP A 217 -25.46 13.04 6.21
N GLU A 218 -26.09 13.49 5.12
CA GLU A 218 -26.09 12.77 3.84
C GLU A 218 -24.69 12.69 3.20
N ASN A 219 -23.77 13.58 3.58
CA ASN A 219 -22.40 13.59 3.07
C ASN A 219 -21.43 12.74 3.89
N ASP A 220 -21.84 12.29 5.09
CA ASP A 220 -21.01 11.48 5.98
C ASP A 220 -21.65 10.10 6.19
N PRO A 221 -21.12 9.03 5.56
CA PRO A 221 -21.63 7.68 5.72
C PRO A 221 -21.42 7.13 7.14
N SER A 222 -20.56 7.74 7.96
CA SER A 222 -20.39 7.37 9.37
C SER A 222 -21.48 7.98 10.27
N SER A 223 -22.21 8.98 9.77
CA SER A 223 -23.28 9.64 10.51
C SER A 223 -24.40 8.65 10.87
N PRO A 224 -25.11 8.87 12.00
CA PRO A 224 -26.16 7.95 12.43
C PRO A 224 -27.30 7.84 11.40
N ILE A 225 -27.84 6.63 11.23
CA ILE A 225 -29.12 6.48 10.51
C ILE A 225 -30.25 6.82 11.47
N ILE A 226 -31.06 7.80 11.09
CA ILE A 226 -32.23 8.24 11.83
C ILE A 226 -33.44 7.45 11.34
N TYR A 227 -34.13 6.78 12.26
CA TYR A 227 -35.36 6.06 11.99
C TYR A 227 -36.46 6.47 12.97
N GLU A 228 -37.58 6.97 12.45
CA GLU A 228 -38.66 7.52 13.27
C GLU A 228 -39.92 6.66 13.17
N LEU A 229 -40.43 6.31 14.34
CA LEU A 229 -41.57 5.41 14.52
C LEU A 229 -42.61 6.05 15.43
N LYS A 230 -43.88 5.74 15.22
CA LYS A 230 -44.98 6.09 16.13
C LYS A 230 -45.53 4.81 16.73
N SER A 231 -45.31 4.62 18.03
CA SER A 231 -45.93 3.54 18.79
C SER A 231 -47.36 3.93 19.19
N TYR A 232 -48.23 2.93 19.30
CA TYR A 232 -49.65 3.08 19.65
C TYR A 232 -49.84 3.74 21.02
N SER A 233 -48.95 3.47 21.98
CA SER A 233 -49.03 3.97 23.37
C SER A 233 -47.96 5.02 23.70
N ALA A 234 -46.88 5.10 22.92
CA ALA A 234 -45.70 5.92 23.24
C ALA A 234 -45.69 7.31 22.61
N GLY A 235 -46.41 7.50 21.50
CA GLY A 235 -46.11 8.60 20.61
C GLY A 235 -44.85 8.33 19.75
N LYS A 236 -44.17 9.41 19.34
CA LYS A 236 -43.08 9.37 18.35
C LYS A 236 -41.74 9.02 19.01
N MET A 237 -41.13 7.92 18.57
CA MET A 237 -39.80 7.48 18.95
C MET A 237 -38.81 7.73 17.81
N ARG A 238 -37.58 8.11 18.15
CA ARG A 238 -36.48 8.28 17.20
C ARG A 238 -35.34 7.35 17.57
N PHE A 239 -35.07 6.39 16.69
CA PHE A 239 -33.88 5.56 16.74
C PHE A 239 -32.76 6.27 15.98
N SER A 240 -31.61 6.39 16.61
CA SER A 240 -30.36 6.83 16.00
C SER A 240 -29.41 5.63 15.99
N LEU A 241 -29.18 5.06 14.82
CA LEU A 241 -28.31 3.90 14.62
C LEU A 241 -26.92 4.40 14.24
N THR A 242 -25.99 4.39 15.19
CA THR A 242 -24.57 4.66 14.90
C THR A 242 -23.91 3.38 14.39
N LEU A 243 -22.64 3.46 13.96
CA LEU A 243 -21.87 2.27 13.56
C LEU A 243 -21.63 1.28 14.72
N GLU A 244 -21.76 1.73 15.97
CA GLU A 244 -21.41 0.94 17.15
C GLU A 244 -22.62 0.63 18.05
N ARG A 245 -23.63 1.50 18.09
CA ARG A 245 -24.74 1.39 19.04
C ARG A 245 -26.06 1.90 18.48
N ILE A 246 -27.13 1.51 19.17
CA ILE A 246 -28.49 2.00 18.96
C ILE A 246 -28.79 2.99 20.08
N GLU A 247 -29.11 4.22 19.72
CA GLU A 247 -29.65 5.21 20.65
C GLU A 247 -31.14 5.40 20.37
N VAL A 248 -31.95 5.56 21.42
CA VAL A 248 -33.40 5.75 21.28
C VAL A 248 -33.81 6.96 22.08
N LYS A 249 -34.41 7.93 21.39
CA LYS A 249 -35.12 9.05 22.02
C LYS A 249 -36.60 8.72 22.03
N SER A 250 -37.14 8.59 23.23
CA SER A 250 -38.55 8.29 23.45
C SER A 250 -39.16 9.32 24.42
N PRO A 251 -40.40 9.77 24.21
CA PRO A 251 -41.06 10.75 25.07
C PRO A 251 -41.51 10.17 26.43
N PHE A 252 -41.26 8.88 26.70
CA PHE A 252 -41.67 8.25 27.97
C PHE A 252 -40.92 8.80 29.18
N SER A 253 -41.66 9.15 30.23
CA SER A 253 -41.09 9.42 31.55
C SER A 253 -40.66 8.11 32.21
N SER A 254 -39.62 8.17 33.04
CA SER A 254 -39.17 7.05 33.87
C SER A 254 -40.17 6.65 34.98
N GLU A 255 -41.30 7.35 35.08
CA GLU A 255 -42.26 7.23 36.18
C GLU A 255 -43.36 6.17 35.92
N ASP A 256 -43.61 5.79 34.67
CA ASP A 256 -44.79 4.95 34.33
C ASP A 256 -44.54 3.44 34.16
N GLY A 257 -43.30 2.95 34.19
CA GLY A 257 -42.96 1.50 34.20
C GLY A 257 -43.27 0.71 32.91
N ALA A 258 -44.37 1.01 32.22
CA ALA A 258 -44.84 0.38 30.98
C ALA A 258 -43.87 0.57 29.79
N CYS A 259 -43.03 1.60 29.86
CA CYS A 259 -41.98 1.88 28.89
C CYS A 259 -40.92 0.76 28.84
N TYR A 260 -40.46 0.28 30.00
CA TYR A 260 -39.42 -0.75 30.07
C TYR A 260 -39.91 -2.09 29.55
N GLU A 261 -41.14 -2.50 29.88
CA GLU A 261 -41.71 -3.75 29.38
C GLU A 261 -41.84 -3.77 27.85
N GLN A 262 -42.14 -2.63 27.22
CA GLN A 262 -42.18 -2.53 25.76
C GLN A 262 -40.81 -2.62 25.13
N PHE A 263 -39.78 -2.02 25.73
CA PHE A 263 -38.40 -2.14 25.26
C PHE A 263 -37.78 -3.51 25.53
N ASP A 264 -38.19 -4.18 26.62
CA ASP A 264 -37.81 -5.56 26.91
C ASP A 264 -38.42 -6.51 25.87
N ARG A 265 -39.73 -6.42 25.60
CA ARG A 265 -40.39 -7.18 24.52
C ARG A 265 -39.81 -6.88 23.15
N PHE A 266 -39.45 -5.62 22.89
CA PHE A 266 -38.79 -5.22 21.65
C PHE A 266 -37.40 -5.85 21.54
N SER A 267 -36.63 -5.89 22.64
CA SER A 267 -35.32 -6.56 22.70
C SER A 267 -35.42 -8.08 22.54
N GLU A 268 -36.41 -8.72 23.17
CA GLU A 268 -36.69 -10.15 23.00
C GLU A 268 -36.99 -10.49 21.53
N LYS A 269 -37.85 -9.70 20.88
CA LYS A 269 -38.17 -9.88 19.46
C LYS A 269 -37.00 -9.56 18.53
N LEU A 270 -36.11 -8.64 18.89
CA LEU A 270 -34.88 -8.39 18.14
C LEU A 270 -33.88 -9.54 18.28
N ASN A 271 -33.87 -10.23 19.42
CA ASN A 271 -33.02 -11.39 19.65
C ASN A 271 -33.37 -12.55 18.69
N GLU A 272 -34.64 -12.70 18.29
CA GLU A 272 -35.06 -13.65 17.24
C GLU A 272 -34.34 -13.41 15.89
N TYR A 273 -33.85 -12.20 15.65
CA TYR A 273 -33.09 -11.83 14.45
C TYR A 273 -31.56 -11.78 14.69
N GLY A 274 -31.10 -12.32 15.84
CA GLY A 274 -29.71 -12.32 16.25
C GLY A 274 -29.18 -10.96 16.69
N ILE A 275 -30.07 -10.03 17.07
CA ILE A 275 -29.70 -8.71 17.58
C ILE A 275 -29.90 -8.72 19.10
N MET A 276 -28.79 -8.87 19.82
CA MET A 276 -28.79 -8.81 21.27
C MET A 276 -28.70 -7.35 21.72
N THR A 277 -29.79 -6.81 22.23
CA THR A 277 -29.85 -5.43 22.74
C THR A 277 -30.32 -5.41 24.17
N LYS A 278 -29.81 -4.46 24.96
CA LYS A 278 -30.32 -4.14 26.29
C LYS A 278 -30.47 -2.63 26.39
N PHE A 279 -31.70 -2.14 26.36
CA PHE A 279 -31.96 -0.72 26.54
C PHE A 279 -31.75 -0.35 28.01
N LYS A 280 -31.00 0.73 28.26
CA LYS A 280 -30.79 1.30 29.59
C LYS A 280 -31.25 2.75 29.54
N GLY A 281 -31.99 3.19 30.56
CA GLY A 281 -32.30 4.61 30.73
C GLY A 281 -31.05 5.39 31.18
N GLU A 282 -31.00 6.69 30.88
CA GLU A 282 -29.98 7.57 31.46
C GLU A 282 -30.22 7.65 32.99
N GLU A 283 -29.22 7.23 33.78
CA GLU A 283 -29.31 7.14 35.24
C GLU A 283 -29.48 8.52 35.89
N LYS A 284 -30.72 8.92 36.14
CA LYS A 284 -31.08 9.92 37.17
C LYS A 284 -32.45 9.62 37.78
N ARG A 285 -32.59 8.53 38.57
CA ARG A 285 -33.43 8.43 39.78
C ARG A 285 -33.51 6.98 40.30
N PRO A 286 -33.65 6.78 41.63
CA PRO A 286 -33.77 5.45 42.21
C PRO A 286 -35.07 4.78 41.76
N GLN A 287 -34.95 3.57 41.23
CA GLN A 287 -36.05 2.70 40.85
C GLN A 287 -36.89 2.32 42.09
N LYS A 288 -37.99 3.02 42.35
CA LYS A 288 -39.09 2.44 43.12
C LYS A 288 -40.06 1.83 42.12
N LYS A 289 -39.97 0.51 41.92
CA LYS A 289 -41.06 -0.26 41.29
C LYS A 289 -42.36 0.08 42.05
N PRO A 290 -43.46 0.49 41.40
CA PRO A 290 -44.71 0.73 42.11
C PRO A 290 -45.18 -0.60 42.71
N ILE A 291 -45.25 -0.66 44.04
CA ILE A 291 -45.82 -1.78 44.77
C ILE A 291 -47.32 -1.80 44.43
N LEU A 292 -47.78 -2.86 43.78
CA LEU A 292 -49.20 -3.15 43.61
C LEU A 292 -49.86 -3.16 45.00
N LYS A 293 -50.66 -2.14 45.31
CA LYS A 293 -51.57 -2.21 46.45
C LYS A 293 -52.63 -3.25 46.09
N GLU A 294 -52.61 -4.37 46.80
CA GLU A 294 -53.69 -5.35 46.78
C GLU A 294 -55.04 -4.62 46.94
N LYS A 295 -55.98 -4.92 46.04
CA LYS A 295 -57.36 -4.46 46.13
C LYS A 295 -57.93 -4.95 47.46
N ARG A 296 -57.95 -4.09 48.48
CA ARG A 296 -58.77 -4.32 49.67
C ARG A 296 -60.21 -4.49 49.20
N ALA A 297 -60.77 -5.66 49.50
CA ALA A 297 -62.17 -5.97 49.25
C ALA A 297 -63.05 -4.82 49.76
N LYS A 298 -63.95 -4.33 48.90
CA LYS A 298 -65.00 -3.41 49.31
C LYS A 298 -65.85 -4.13 50.36
N LEU A 299 -65.77 -3.69 51.61
CA LEU A 299 -66.72 -4.10 52.66
C LEU A 299 -68.13 -3.74 52.20
N LEU A 300 -68.99 -4.75 52.11
CA LEU A 300 -70.41 -4.57 51.80
C LEU A 300 -71.07 -3.72 52.92
N PRO A 301 -72.01 -2.83 52.56
CA PRO A 301 -72.69 -1.98 53.55
C PRO A 301 -73.53 -2.84 54.50
N ARG A 302 -73.39 -2.60 55.81
CA ARG A 302 -74.19 -3.25 56.85
C ARG A 302 -75.66 -2.86 56.68
N THR A 303 -76.51 -3.85 56.48
CA THR A 303 -77.98 -3.69 56.50
C THR A 303 -78.44 -3.19 57.87
N HIS A 304 -79.05 -2.01 57.93
CA HIS A 304 -79.84 -1.57 59.06
C HIS A 304 -81.13 -2.40 59.11
N ARG A 305 -81.26 -3.29 60.08
CA ARG A 305 -82.56 -3.81 60.49
C ARG A 305 -83.23 -2.75 61.36
N ARG A 306 -84.26 -2.11 60.80
CA ARG A 306 -85.36 -1.52 61.58
C ARG A 306 -86.12 -2.69 62.20
N ASN A 307 -86.32 -2.68 63.51
CA ASN A 307 -87.47 -3.32 64.11
C ASN A 307 -88.17 -2.31 65.01
N ILE A 308 -89.50 -2.36 64.87
CA ILE A 308 -90.57 -1.64 65.53
C ILE A 308 -90.59 -1.98 67.02
#